data_AF-A0AAW8DPK5-F1
#
_entry.id   AF-A0AAW8DPK5-F1
#
_cell.length_a   1.000
_cell.length_b   1.000
_cell.length_c   1.000
_cell.angle_alpha   90.00
_cell.angle_beta   90.00
_cell.angle_gamma   90.00
#
_symmetry.space_group_name_H-M   'P 1'
#
loop_
_entity.id
_entity.type
_entity.pdbx_description
1 polymer ?
#
loop_
_entity_poly.entity_id
_entity_poly.type
_entity_poly.pdbx_seq_one_letter_code
_entity_poly.pdbx_strand_id
1 'polypeptide(L)'
;MRGLIGLVLVLSTASVLAQAVYRQVDKNGKVTFSDQPPVVTNAPTGGPQPAGVNAPTNSGLPYELRQVAQRYPVTLYSGEGCGPCNEARTLLTTRGIPFEERTIKSNEDVDALQRLSGQNALPLLTVGSQQLKGFSDVEWSRYLDAAGYPKSNSLPAGYRPPAARPLVAQQAPAAAAPRATDTPLQPPNPAPAPPSNAPGPNNPAGIKF
;
A
#
# COMPACT_ATOMS: atom_id res chain seq x y z
N MET A 1 -66.39 -53.03 -3.48
CA MET A 1 -65.40 -53.79 -4.28
C MET A 1 -64.78 -52.84 -5.30
N ARG A 2 -63.44 -52.69 -5.29
CA ARG A 2 -62.56 -52.34 -6.44
C ARG A 2 -62.81 -50.94 -7.07
N GLY A 3 -61.84 -50.05 -7.26
CA GLY A 3 -60.39 -50.09 -7.12
C GLY A 3 -59.80 -48.80 -7.71
N LEU A 4 -58.91 -48.19 -6.94
CA LEU A 4 -57.67 -47.48 -7.25
C LEU A 4 -57.21 -47.27 -8.72
N ILE A 5 -56.40 -46.20 -8.89
CA ILE A 5 -55.40 -45.83 -9.93
C ILE A 5 -55.87 -44.68 -10.84
N GLY A 6 -55.31 -43.46 -10.85
CA GLY A 6 -54.04 -42.95 -10.35
C GLY A 6 -53.00 -42.84 -11.47
N LEU A 7 -52.86 -41.67 -12.12
CA LEU A 7 -51.68 -41.34 -12.92
C LEU A 7 -51.35 -39.85 -12.79
N VAL A 8 -50.51 -39.54 -11.80
CA VAL A 8 -49.85 -38.24 -11.66
C VAL A 8 -48.58 -38.27 -12.50
N LEU A 9 -48.52 -37.44 -13.53
CA LEU A 9 -47.35 -37.25 -14.39
C LEU A 9 -46.31 -36.41 -13.62
N VAL A 10 -45.28 -37.07 -13.08
CA VAL A 10 -44.15 -36.41 -12.41
C VAL A 10 -43.17 -35.88 -13.46
N LEU A 11 -43.08 -34.55 -13.58
CA LEU A 11 -42.05 -33.85 -14.37
C LEU A 11 -40.73 -33.85 -13.60
N SER A 12 -39.73 -34.59 -14.08
CA SER A 12 -38.38 -34.64 -13.53
C SER A 12 -37.57 -33.46 -14.04
N THR A 13 -37.21 -32.52 -13.17
CA THR A 13 -36.23 -31.46 -13.47
C THR A 13 -34.81 -32.00 -13.28
N ALA A 14 -34.06 -32.11 -14.39
CA ALA A 14 -32.64 -32.46 -14.34
C ALA A 14 -31.81 -31.24 -13.91
N SER A 15 -31.16 -31.32 -12.75
CA SER A 15 -30.20 -30.31 -12.29
C SER A 15 -28.89 -30.44 -13.09
N VAL A 16 -28.55 -29.42 -13.89
CA VAL A 16 -27.24 -29.29 -14.55
C VAL A 16 -26.21 -28.85 -13.51
N LEU A 17 -25.17 -29.66 -13.31
CA LEU A 17 -24.00 -29.29 -12.50
C LEU A 17 -23.04 -28.45 -13.37
N ALA A 18 -22.94 -27.15 -13.11
CA ALA A 18 -21.94 -26.28 -13.72
C ALA A 18 -20.56 -26.61 -13.13
N GLN A 19 -19.64 -27.09 -13.97
CA GLN A 19 -18.24 -27.35 -13.58
C GLN A 19 -17.46 -26.05 -13.73
N ALA A 20 -16.97 -25.49 -12.62
CA ALA A 20 -16.19 -24.26 -12.64
C ALA A 20 -14.76 -24.57 -13.15
N VAL A 21 -14.46 -24.20 -14.39
CA VAL A 21 -13.11 -24.33 -14.96
C VAL A 21 -12.25 -23.17 -14.45
N TYR A 22 -11.23 -23.47 -13.65
CA TYR A 22 -10.36 -22.44 -13.06
C TYR A 22 -9.23 -22.07 -14.02
N ARG A 23 -9.05 -20.76 -14.25
CA ARG A 23 -7.98 -20.21 -15.08
C ARG A 23 -6.82 -19.74 -14.20
N GLN A 24 -5.68 -20.41 -14.26
CA GLN A 24 -4.45 -19.96 -13.62
C GLN A 24 -3.53 -19.31 -14.64
N VAL A 25 -2.92 -18.18 -14.29
CA VAL A 25 -1.95 -17.48 -15.12
C VAL A 25 -0.60 -17.54 -14.40
N ASP A 26 0.41 -18.12 -15.05
CA ASP A 26 1.76 -18.17 -14.50
C ASP A 26 2.52 -16.87 -14.75
N LYS A 27 3.70 -16.74 -14.11
CA LYS A 27 4.54 -15.53 -14.13
C LYS A 27 4.96 -15.08 -15.53
N ASN A 28 4.88 -15.96 -16.54
CA ASN A 28 5.21 -15.67 -17.93
C ASN A 28 3.96 -15.33 -18.77
N GLY A 29 2.79 -15.17 -18.14
CA GLY A 29 1.54 -14.81 -18.82
C GLY A 29 0.83 -15.98 -19.51
N LYS A 30 1.34 -17.20 -19.38
CA LYS A 30 0.69 -18.39 -19.95
C LYS A 30 -0.49 -18.81 -19.08
N VAL A 31 -1.58 -19.15 -19.77
CA VAL A 31 -2.85 -19.50 -19.18
C VAL A 31 -2.97 -21.02 -19.16
N THR A 32 -3.24 -21.59 -18.00
CA THR A 32 -3.52 -23.02 -17.85
C THR A 32 -4.88 -23.18 -17.18
N PHE A 33 -5.78 -23.94 -17.82
CA PHE A 33 -7.11 -24.24 -17.28
C PHE A 33 -7.05 -25.57 -16.54
N SER A 34 -7.52 -25.61 -15.30
CA SER A 34 -7.50 -26.80 -14.45
C SER A 34 -8.85 -27.00 -13.77
N ASP A 35 -9.27 -28.27 -13.69
CA ASP A 35 -10.50 -28.72 -13.00
C ASP A 35 -10.25 -28.99 -11.49
N GLN A 36 -8.99 -28.92 -11.04
CA GLN A 36 -8.64 -29.13 -9.64
C GLN A 36 -8.72 -27.81 -8.85
N PRO A 37 -9.44 -27.72 -7.72
CA PRO A 37 -9.39 -26.54 -6.86
C PRO A 37 -7.95 -26.31 -6.36
N PRO A 38 -7.45 -25.06 -6.34
CA PRO A 38 -6.07 -24.78 -5.98
C PRO A 38 -5.79 -25.19 -4.53
N VAL A 39 -4.95 -26.22 -4.36
CA VAL A 39 -4.34 -26.54 -3.08
C VAL A 39 -3.37 -25.41 -2.74
N VAL A 40 -3.73 -24.57 -1.76
CA VAL A 40 -2.83 -23.58 -1.19
C VAL A 40 -1.78 -24.28 -0.33
N THR A 41 -0.83 -24.95 -0.98
CA THR A 41 0.41 -25.33 -0.31
C THR A 41 1.21 -24.05 -0.10
N ASN A 42 1.25 -23.56 1.15
CA ASN A 42 2.11 -22.47 1.58
C ASN A 42 3.58 -22.85 1.34
N ALA A 43 4.09 -22.58 0.14
CA ALA A 43 5.52 -22.54 -0.14
C ALA A 43 5.99 -21.08 -0.01
N PRO A 44 6.94 -20.77 0.88
CA PRO A 44 7.47 -19.42 1.00
C PRO A 44 8.43 -19.15 -0.16
N THR A 45 7.92 -18.59 -1.26
CA THR A 45 8.78 -17.91 -2.24
C THR A 45 9.12 -16.53 -1.70
N GLY A 46 10.12 -16.49 -0.82
CA GLY A 46 10.79 -15.27 -0.42
C GLY A 46 11.61 -14.72 -1.59
N GLY A 47 11.04 -13.79 -2.33
CA GLY A 47 11.78 -12.85 -3.17
C GLY A 47 11.71 -11.46 -2.53
N PRO A 48 12.80 -10.67 -2.52
CA PRO A 48 12.74 -9.29 -2.07
C PRO A 48 11.93 -8.48 -3.10
N GLN A 49 10.66 -8.23 -2.78
CA GLN A 49 9.81 -7.30 -3.52
C GLN A 49 10.22 -5.87 -3.12
N PRO A 50 10.45 -4.95 -4.06
CA PRO A 50 10.74 -3.57 -3.74
C PRO A 50 9.62 -2.96 -2.88
N ALA A 51 10.01 -2.34 -1.77
CA ALA A 51 9.14 -1.58 -0.89
C ALA A 51 8.60 -0.35 -1.64
N GLY A 52 7.45 -0.51 -2.29
CA GLY A 52 6.94 0.53 -3.19
C GLY A 52 5.57 0.27 -3.78
N VAL A 53 4.67 -0.42 -3.07
CA VAL A 53 3.23 -0.41 -3.28
C VAL A 53 2.58 -1.03 -2.05
N ASN A 54 1.58 -0.36 -1.48
CA ASN A 54 0.85 -0.71 -0.26
C ASN A 54 0.80 -2.23 0.01
N ALA A 55 1.66 -2.73 0.89
CA ALA A 55 1.56 -4.09 1.38
C ALA A 55 0.18 -4.22 2.06
N PRO A 56 -0.62 -5.24 1.73
CA PRO A 56 -1.97 -5.32 2.24
C PRO A 56 -1.91 -5.45 3.76
N THR A 57 -2.40 -4.41 4.45
CA THR A 57 -2.78 -4.34 5.87
C THR A 57 -3.70 -5.49 6.30
N ASN A 58 -4.14 -6.27 5.32
CA ASN A 58 -5.09 -7.36 5.42
C ASN A 58 -4.47 -8.76 5.50
N SER A 59 -3.13 -8.87 5.42
CA SER A 59 -2.42 -10.15 5.48
C SER A 59 -2.59 -10.77 6.86
N GLY A 60 -3.39 -11.85 6.95
CA GLY A 60 -3.69 -12.52 8.22
C GLY A 60 -4.99 -12.10 8.90
N LEU A 61 -5.75 -11.14 8.35
CA LEU A 61 -7.08 -10.83 8.85
C LEU A 61 -8.07 -11.98 8.56
N PRO A 62 -9.05 -12.25 9.44
CA PRO A 62 -10.19 -13.10 9.12
C PRO A 62 -10.89 -12.64 7.85
N TYR A 63 -11.47 -13.58 7.10
CA TYR A 63 -12.06 -13.28 5.78
C TYR A 63 -13.12 -12.17 5.86
N GLU A 64 -14.07 -12.25 6.80
CA GLU A 64 -15.12 -11.25 6.98
C GLU A 64 -14.54 -9.84 7.25
N LEU A 65 -13.59 -9.74 8.18
CA LEU A 65 -12.96 -8.47 8.52
C LEU A 65 -12.17 -7.90 7.35
N ARG A 66 -11.54 -8.76 6.55
CA ARG A 66 -10.83 -8.37 5.32
C ARG A 66 -11.78 -7.80 4.27
N GLN A 67 -12.95 -8.42 4.06
CA GLN A 67 -13.95 -7.93 3.10
C GLN A 67 -14.45 -6.53 3.51
N VAL A 68 -14.76 -6.34 4.80
CA VAL A 68 -15.19 -5.04 5.32
C VAL A 68 -14.09 -3.99 5.18
N ALA A 69 -12.86 -4.31 5.57
CA ALA A 69 -11.71 -3.38 5.48
C ALA A 69 -11.36 -2.98 4.04
N GLN A 70 -11.61 -3.85 3.06
CA GLN A 70 -11.45 -3.53 1.64
C GLN A 70 -12.55 -2.61 1.12
N ARG A 71 -13.79 -2.78 1.58
CA ARG A 71 -14.94 -1.98 1.13
C ARG A 71 -14.99 -0.61 1.82
N TYR A 72 -14.69 -0.55 3.11
CA TYR A 72 -14.81 0.63 3.96
C TYR A 72 -13.54 0.88 4.77
N PRO A 73 -12.39 1.13 4.12
CA PRO A 73 -11.11 1.30 4.81
C PRO A 73 -11.19 2.40 5.87
N VAL A 74 -10.56 2.16 7.02
CA VAL A 74 -10.51 3.10 8.14
C VAL A 74 -9.16 3.81 8.15
N THR A 75 -9.18 5.14 8.10
CA THR A 75 -7.97 5.96 8.33
C THR A 75 -8.23 6.95 9.44
N LEU A 76 -7.37 6.93 10.46
CA LEU A 76 -7.33 7.90 11.54
C LEU A 76 -6.32 8.99 11.20
N TYR A 77 -6.73 10.25 11.28
CA TYR A 77 -5.83 11.39 11.23
C TYR A 77 -5.62 11.91 12.64
N SER A 78 -4.37 12.02 13.05
CA SER A 78 -3.97 12.33 14.43
C SER A 78 -2.82 13.35 14.46
N GLY A 79 -2.52 13.90 15.64
CA GLY A 79 -1.44 14.84 15.85
C GLY A 79 -0.76 14.61 17.18
N GLU A 80 0.44 15.17 17.34
CA GLU A 80 1.16 15.15 18.62
C GLU A 80 0.42 16.01 19.66
N GLY A 81 0.44 15.59 20.93
CA GLY A 81 -0.27 16.29 22.01
C GLY A 81 -1.81 16.22 21.93
N CYS A 82 -2.38 15.43 21.02
CA CYS A 82 -3.83 15.29 20.86
C CYS A 82 -4.41 14.20 21.80
N GLY A 83 -5.00 14.64 22.93
CA GLY A 83 -5.68 13.74 23.88
C GLY A 83 -6.79 12.88 23.25
N PRO A 84 -7.78 13.47 22.56
CA PRO A 84 -8.85 12.71 21.93
C PRO A 84 -8.37 11.77 20.80
N CYS A 85 -7.20 12.02 20.20
CA CYS A 85 -6.59 11.10 19.25
C CYS A 85 -6.12 9.79 19.92
N ASN A 86 -5.78 9.81 21.21
CA ASN A 86 -5.43 8.61 21.97
C ASN A 86 -6.67 7.76 22.27
N GLU A 87 -7.78 8.42 22.61
CA GLU A 87 -9.07 7.78 22.85
C GLU A 87 -9.59 7.12 21.56
N ALA A 88 -9.52 7.84 20.45
CA ALA A 88 -9.77 7.34 19.10
C ALA A 88 -8.97 6.06 18.79
N ARG A 89 -7.65 6.07 19.02
CA ARG A 89 -6.81 4.88 18.83
C ARG A 89 -7.23 3.73 19.72
N THR A 90 -7.53 4.01 20.98
CA THR A 90 -7.95 3.01 21.96
C THR A 90 -9.26 2.34 21.55
N LEU A 91 -10.24 3.10 21.07
CA LEU A 91 -11.49 2.55 20.54
C LEU A 91 -11.22 1.59 19.37
N LEU A 92 -10.44 2.04 18.39
CA LEU A 92 -10.14 1.26 17.18
C LEU A 92 -9.36 -0.03 17.52
N THR A 93 -8.35 0.05 18.38
CA THR A 93 -7.55 -1.12 18.77
C THR A 93 -8.34 -2.09 19.66
N THR A 94 -9.14 -1.59 20.60
CA THR A 94 -9.95 -2.43 21.50
C THR A 94 -11.04 -3.17 20.74
N ARG A 95 -11.68 -2.53 19.76
CA ARG A 95 -12.64 -3.20 18.86
C ARG A 95 -11.98 -4.10 17.82
N GLY A 96 -10.67 -4.03 17.65
CA GLY A 96 -9.94 -4.80 16.65
C GLY A 96 -10.20 -4.34 15.21
N ILE A 97 -10.37 -3.03 15.02
CA ILE A 97 -10.56 -2.43 13.71
C ILE A 97 -9.19 -2.30 13.03
N PRO A 98 -8.99 -2.84 11.82
CA PRO A 98 -7.79 -2.55 11.04
C PRO A 98 -7.87 -1.13 10.47
N PHE A 99 -6.89 -0.28 10.80
CA PHE A 99 -6.83 1.11 10.34
C PHE A 99 -5.42 1.54 9.95
N GLU A 100 -5.32 2.55 9.11
CA GLU A 100 -4.10 3.33 8.91
C GLU A 100 -4.13 4.59 9.76
N GLU A 101 -2.97 5.03 10.26
CA GLU A 101 -2.85 6.30 10.98
C GLU A 101 -2.02 7.28 10.15
N ARG A 102 -2.56 8.49 9.95
CA ARG A 102 -1.91 9.63 9.28
C ARG A 102 -1.67 10.75 10.28
N THR A 103 -0.41 11.05 10.57
CA THR A 103 -0.03 12.09 11.51
C THR A 103 0.08 13.45 10.84
N ILE A 104 -0.40 14.49 11.51
CA ILE A 104 -0.27 15.88 11.12
C ILE A 104 0.82 16.51 11.97
N LYS A 105 1.95 16.86 11.35
CA LYS A 105 3.11 17.43 12.05
C LYS A 105 3.64 18.71 11.42
N SER A 106 3.43 18.86 10.11
CA SER A 106 3.89 20.01 9.32
C SER A 106 2.74 20.89 8.84
N ASN A 107 3.03 22.13 8.44
CA ASN A 107 2.05 22.99 7.78
C ASN A 107 1.53 22.37 6.48
N GLU A 108 2.37 21.63 5.75
CA GLU A 108 1.94 20.90 4.54
C GLU A 108 0.89 19.83 4.87
N ASP A 109 1.03 19.14 6.01
CA ASP A 109 0.02 18.20 6.49
C ASP A 109 -1.28 18.93 6.89
N VAL A 110 -1.17 20.10 7.53
CA VAL A 110 -2.32 20.94 7.89
C VAL A 110 -3.08 21.37 6.63
N ASP A 111 -2.38 21.87 5.62
CA ASP A 111 -2.99 22.25 4.34
C ASP A 111 -3.61 21.04 3.61
N ALA A 112 -2.98 19.87 3.71
CA ALA A 112 -3.51 18.64 3.15
C ALA A 112 -4.78 18.19 3.89
N LEU A 113 -4.83 18.31 5.21
CA LEU A 113 -6.01 18.01 6.02
C LEU A 113 -7.17 18.96 5.70
N GLN A 114 -6.88 20.25 5.55
CA GLN A 114 -7.85 21.27 5.14
C GLN A 114 -8.46 20.92 3.78
N ARG A 115 -7.62 20.56 2.80
CA ARG A 115 -8.07 20.16 1.46
C ARG A 115 -8.91 18.88 1.48
N LEU A 116 -8.58 17.93 2.36
CA LEU A 116 -9.26 16.64 2.46
C LEU A 116 -10.61 16.74 3.16
N SER A 117 -10.72 17.55 4.22
CA SER A 117 -11.87 17.53 5.12
C SER A 117 -12.64 18.85 5.23
N GLY A 118 -12.12 19.91 4.60
CA GLY A 118 -12.63 21.27 4.71
C GLY A 118 -12.35 21.93 6.07
N GLN A 119 -11.55 21.32 6.94
CA GLN A 119 -11.20 21.86 8.25
C GLN A 119 -9.87 21.34 8.78
N ASN A 120 -9.31 22.05 9.75
CA ASN A 120 -8.09 21.68 10.46
C ASN A 120 -8.40 21.28 11.90
N ALA A 121 -9.17 20.21 12.06
CA ALA A 121 -9.55 19.68 13.37
C ALA A 121 -9.18 18.21 13.50
N LEU A 122 -8.68 17.84 14.69
CA LEU A 122 -8.27 16.49 15.03
C LEU A 122 -9.03 16.00 16.29
N PRO A 123 -9.25 14.68 16.42
CA PRO A 123 -9.01 13.67 15.39
C PRO A 123 -10.04 13.76 14.25
N LEU A 124 -9.66 13.24 13.09
CA LEU A 124 -10.58 12.98 11.97
C LEU A 124 -10.53 11.47 11.69
N LEU A 125 -11.69 10.83 11.55
CA LEU A 125 -11.80 9.46 11.09
C LEU A 125 -12.39 9.44 9.68
N THR A 126 -11.83 8.62 8.81
CA THR A 126 -12.49 8.22 7.56
C THR A 126 -12.90 6.76 7.66
N VAL A 127 -14.12 6.45 7.19
CA VAL A 127 -14.64 5.09 7.03
C VAL A 127 -15.16 4.98 5.61
N GLY A 128 -14.35 4.43 4.70
CA GLY A 128 -14.59 4.54 3.26
C GLY A 128 -14.67 6.00 2.83
N SER A 129 -15.81 6.44 2.31
CA SER A 129 -16.05 7.84 1.90
C SER A 129 -16.57 8.74 3.01
N GLN A 130 -16.96 8.18 4.16
CA GLN A 130 -17.51 8.94 5.28
C GLN A 130 -16.40 9.58 6.10
N GLN A 131 -16.61 10.81 6.55
CA GLN A 131 -15.69 11.56 7.39
C GLN A 131 -16.35 11.93 8.71
N LEU A 132 -15.71 11.60 9.83
CA LEU A 132 -16.17 11.90 11.18
C LEU A 132 -15.17 12.82 11.87
N LYS A 133 -15.64 14.00 12.25
CA LYS A 133 -14.82 15.10 12.73
C LYS A 133 -14.89 15.16 14.24
N GLY A 134 -13.74 15.23 14.90
CA GLY A 134 -13.66 15.10 16.35
C GLY A 134 -13.89 13.67 16.81
N PHE A 135 -13.62 13.42 18.09
CA PHE A 135 -13.86 12.13 18.72
C PHE A 135 -15.22 12.10 19.41
N SER A 136 -16.00 11.06 19.13
CA SER A 136 -17.21 10.70 19.86
C SER A 136 -17.33 9.18 19.80
N ASP A 137 -17.17 8.51 20.93
CA ASP A 137 -17.21 7.05 21.02
C ASP A 137 -18.50 6.48 20.40
N VAL A 138 -19.64 7.09 20.75
CA VAL A 138 -20.97 6.68 20.30
C VAL A 138 -21.12 6.84 18.79
N GLU A 139 -20.70 7.99 18.25
CA GLU A 139 -20.83 8.26 16.81
C GLU A 139 -19.90 7.36 16.00
N TRP A 140 -18.63 7.24 16.40
CA TRP A 140 -17.66 6.41 15.71
C TRP A 140 -18.09 4.94 15.75
N SER A 141 -18.53 4.44 16.91
CA SER A 141 -19.08 3.09 17.04
C SER A 141 -20.26 2.86 16.10
N ARG A 142 -21.18 3.82 15.98
CA ARG A 142 -22.33 3.72 15.08
C ARG A 142 -21.92 3.60 13.62
N TYR A 143 -20.96 4.41 13.17
CA TYR A 143 -20.49 4.36 11.78
C TYR A 143 -19.69 3.09 11.48
N LEU A 144 -18.86 2.64 12.41
CA LEU A 144 -18.13 1.37 12.29
C LEU A 144 -19.10 0.18 12.22
N ASP A 145 -20.12 0.17 13.09
CA ASP A 145 -21.19 -0.85 13.08
C ASP A 145 -21.95 -0.83 11.75
N ALA A 146 -22.32 0.36 11.25
CA ALA A 146 -23.03 0.51 9.98
C ALA A 146 -22.18 0.09 8.77
N ALA A 147 -20.86 0.26 8.84
CA ALA A 147 -19.92 -0.25 7.84
C ALA A 147 -19.73 -1.78 7.90
N GLY A 148 -20.23 -2.44 8.96
CA GLY A 148 -20.15 -3.89 9.15
C GLY A 148 -18.91 -4.35 9.93
N TYR A 149 -18.19 -3.44 10.59
CA TYR A 149 -17.09 -3.83 11.47
C TYR A 149 -17.60 -4.54 12.73
N PRO A 150 -16.86 -5.53 13.25
CA PRO A 150 -17.27 -6.25 14.46
C PRO A 150 -17.20 -5.34 15.69
N LYS A 151 -18.09 -5.61 16.66
CA LYS A 151 -18.11 -4.89 17.95
C LYS A 151 -17.07 -5.41 18.93
N SER A 152 -16.49 -6.57 18.65
CA SER A 152 -15.46 -7.22 19.45
C SER A 152 -14.26 -7.59 18.59
N ASN A 153 -13.09 -7.61 19.23
CA ASN A 153 -11.83 -7.90 18.56
C ASN A 153 -11.78 -9.37 18.09
N SER A 154 -11.66 -9.57 16.78
CA SER A 154 -11.47 -10.88 16.14
C SER A 154 -10.10 -11.03 15.47
N LEU A 155 -9.17 -10.12 15.78
CA LEU A 155 -7.82 -10.13 15.23
C LEU A 155 -6.99 -11.27 15.82
N PRO A 156 -6.07 -11.88 15.04
CA PRO A 156 -5.10 -12.83 15.57
C PRO A 156 -4.22 -12.22 16.66
N ALA A 157 -3.75 -13.05 17.60
CA ALA A 157 -2.92 -12.60 18.73
C ALA A 157 -1.62 -11.86 18.34
N GLY A 158 -1.10 -12.11 17.13
CA GLY A 158 0.09 -11.44 16.59
C GLY A 158 -0.19 -10.18 15.78
N TYR A 159 -1.45 -9.79 15.60
CA TYR A 159 -1.78 -8.62 14.79
C TYR A 159 -1.27 -7.34 15.46
N ARG A 160 -0.61 -6.51 14.66
CA ARG A 160 -0.21 -5.16 15.05
C ARG A 160 -0.70 -4.17 14.02
N PRO A 161 -1.31 -3.04 14.43
CA PRO A 161 -1.64 -1.98 13.50
C PRO A 161 -0.34 -1.46 12.83
N PRO A 162 -0.43 -1.01 11.57
CA PRO A 162 0.70 -0.41 10.89
C PRO A 162 1.21 0.83 11.65
N ALA A 163 2.50 1.10 11.54
CA ALA A 163 3.07 2.32 12.09
C ALA A 163 2.42 3.56 11.46
N ALA A 164 2.17 4.58 12.27
CA ALA A 164 1.64 5.85 11.82
C ALA A 164 2.59 6.52 10.81
N ARG A 165 2.03 7.14 9.77
CA ARG A 165 2.78 7.78 8.68
C ARG A 165 2.39 9.25 8.57
N PRO A 166 3.28 10.14 8.10
CA PRO A 166 2.87 11.52 7.82
C PRO A 166 1.77 11.55 6.75
N LEU A 167 0.88 12.54 6.82
CA LEU A 167 -0.20 12.68 5.85
C LEU A 167 0.36 12.97 4.46
N VAL A 168 1.28 13.93 4.38
CA VAL A 168 2.08 14.18 3.19
C VAL A 168 3.36 13.36 3.30
N ALA A 169 3.65 12.56 2.28
CA ALA A 169 4.90 11.81 2.23
C ALA A 169 6.08 12.80 2.22
N GLN A 170 6.76 12.94 3.35
CA GLN A 170 8.07 13.56 3.34
C GLN A 170 8.94 12.62 2.49
N GLN A 171 9.40 13.11 1.34
CA GLN A 171 10.46 12.43 0.62
C GLN A 171 11.60 12.29 1.63
N ALA A 172 11.89 11.06 2.04
CA ALA A 172 13.15 10.77 2.70
C ALA A 172 14.23 11.41 1.82
N PRO A 173 15.18 12.18 2.38
CA PRO A 173 16.34 12.59 1.61
C PRO A 173 16.82 11.31 0.94
N ALA A 174 16.80 11.28 -0.40
CA ALA A 174 17.31 10.14 -1.14
C ALA A 174 18.64 9.83 -0.50
N ALA A 175 18.75 8.67 0.16
CA ALA A 175 19.98 8.26 0.80
C ALA A 175 21.04 8.51 -0.24
N ALA A 176 21.92 9.49 0.04
CA ALA A 176 22.88 9.95 -0.93
C ALA A 176 23.55 8.68 -1.42
N ALA A 177 23.36 8.36 -2.71
CA ALA A 177 24.14 7.31 -3.34
C ALA A 177 25.58 7.56 -2.88
N PRO A 178 26.30 6.58 -2.31
CA PRO A 178 27.65 6.80 -1.85
C PRO A 178 28.37 7.47 -3.01
N ARG A 179 28.74 8.75 -2.81
CA ARG A 179 29.56 9.46 -3.79
C ARG A 179 30.73 8.54 -3.98
N ALA A 180 30.96 8.14 -5.23
CA ALA A 180 32.13 7.38 -5.60
C ALA A 180 33.32 8.01 -4.88
N THR A 181 33.96 7.17 -4.06
CA THR A 181 35.14 7.48 -3.26
C THR A 181 35.99 8.55 -3.92
N ASP A 182 36.24 9.62 -3.15
CA ASP A 182 37.31 10.57 -3.40
C ASP A 182 38.57 9.79 -3.77
N THR A 183 38.88 9.77 -5.06
CA THR A 183 40.19 9.36 -5.54
C THR A 183 41.10 10.53 -5.18
N PRO A 184 42.16 10.36 -4.36
CA PRO A 184 43.07 11.45 -4.08
C PRO A 184 43.62 11.99 -5.40
N LEU A 185 43.37 13.27 -5.67
CA LEU A 185 43.92 14.00 -6.81
C LEU A 185 45.44 13.91 -6.74
N GLN A 186 46.05 13.17 -7.68
CA GLN A 186 47.48 13.30 -7.95
C GLN A 186 47.76 14.77 -8.33
N PRO A 187 48.78 15.42 -7.73
CA PRO A 187 49.16 16.75 -8.14
C PRO A 187 49.64 16.73 -9.61
N PRO A 188 49.34 17.77 -10.40
CA PRO A 188 49.69 17.81 -11.81
C PRO A 188 51.21 17.85 -11.97
N ASN A 189 51.72 16.99 -12.86
CA ASN A 189 53.12 16.97 -13.27
C ASN A 189 53.44 18.31 -13.99
N PRO A 190 54.57 18.99 -13.69
CA PRO A 190 54.93 20.21 -14.41
C PRO A 190 55.16 19.93 -15.90
N ALA A 191 54.57 20.76 -16.76
CA ALA A 191 54.75 20.69 -18.21
C ALA A 191 56.21 21.02 -18.62
N PRO A 192 56.77 20.38 -19.67
CA PRO A 192 58.09 20.73 -20.20
C PRO A 192 58.09 22.13 -20.84
N ALA A 193 59.19 22.86 -20.66
CA ALA A 193 59.40 24.19 -21.24
C ALA A 193 59.40 24.18 -22.78
N PRO A 194 58.93 25.26 -23.45
CA PRO A 194 58.88 25.34 -24.90
C PRO A 194 60.28 25.50 -25.54
N PRO A 195 60.52 24.94 -26.74
CA PRO A 195 61.80 25.07 -27.43
C PRO A 195 62.01 26.48 -28.02
N SER A 196 63.25 26.96 -27.93
CA SER A 196 63.70 28.22 -28.53
C SER A 196 63.75 28.13 -30.05
N ASN A 197 63.05 29.02 -30.75
CA ASN A 197 63.13 29.18 -32.20
C ASN A 197 64.45 29.87 -32.59
N ALA A 198 65.35 29.14 -33.25
CA ALA A 198 66.44 29.72 -34.03
C ALA A 198 66.15 29.53 -35.54
N PRO A 199 66.31 30.55 -36.40
CA PRO A 199 65.95 30.45 -37.82
C PRO A 199 66.98 29.63 -38.62
N GLY A 200 66.52 28.58 -39.30
CA GLY A 200 67.27 27.94 -40.38
C GLY A 200 66.98 28.64 -41.72
N PRO A 201 68.00 28.96 -42.53
CA PRO A 201 67.80 29.46 -43.89
C PRO A 201 67.34 28.29 -44.78
N ASN A 202 66.60 28.58 -45.86
CA ASN A 202 66.17 27.67 -46.94
C ASN A 202 64.72 27.17 -46.88
N ASN A 203 63.75 28.07 -47.01
CA ASN A 203 62.45 27.70 -47.59
C ASN A 203 62.00 28.72 -48.66
N PRO A 204 62.18 28.43 -49.96
CA PRO A 204 61.83 29.34 -51.05
C PRO A 204 60.39 29.19 -51.56
N ALA A 205 59.52 28.41 -50.94
CA ALA A 205 58.14 28.22 -51.40
C ALA A 205 57.15 28.43 -50.26
N GLY A 206 56.75 29.69 -50.06
CA GLY A 206 55.67 30.02 -49.13
C GLY A 206 54.34 29.45 -49.61
N ILE A 207 53.59 28.83 -48.69
CA ILE A 207 52.12 28.95 -48.44
C ILE A 207 51.75 27.97 -47.31
N LYS A 208 50.79 28.38 -46.47
CA LYS A 208 50.26 27.73 -45.24
C LYS A 208 48.86 27.14 -45.49
N PHE A 209 48.45 26.19 -44.64
CA PHE A 209 47.04 25.99 -44.25
C PHE A 209 46.93 26.24 -42.74
#